data_AF-A0A958FK80-F1
#
_entry.id   AF-A0A958FK80-F1
#
_cell.length_a   1.000
_cell.length_b   1.000
_cell.length_c   1.000
_cell.angle_alpha   90.00
_cell.angle_beta   90.00
_cell.angle_gamma   90.00
#
_symmetry.space_group_name_H-M   'P 1'
#
loop_
_entity.id
_entity.type
_entity.pdbx_description
1 polymer ?
#
loop_
_entity_poly.entity_id
_entity_poly.type
_entity_poly.pdbx_seq_one_letter_code
_entity_poly.pdbx_strand_id
1 'polypeptide(L)'
;VRKGQLLATLVQSEIKAQADQARSAFEKAQRDLERVTRLYGDSVATLEQRQNAATALDVARAGMEIAEFNLKHSRIYAPGNGKILHRAAENSELVSPGAPVLMFGATGQEWIVRAGLADRDLVRIQLG
;
A
#
# COMPACT_ATOMS: atom_id res chain seq x y z
N VAL A 1 -16.63 -5.78 -11.95
CA VAL A 1 -15.45 -4.89 -11.80
C VAL A 1 -14.29 -5.44 -12.60
N ARG A 2 -13.45 -4.57 -13.16
CA ARG A 2 -12.25 -4.96 -13.95
C ARG A 2 -10.99 -4.83 -13.11
N LYS A 3 -9.93 -5.58 -13.46
CA LYS A 3 -8.61 -5.46 -12.82
C LYS A 3 -8.15 -4.00 -12.80
N GLY A 4 -7.71 -3.51 -11.65
CA GLY A 4 -7.22 -2.14 -11.47
C GLY A 4 -8.31 -1.07 -11.33
N GLN A 5 -9.60 -1.44 -11.37
CA GLN A 5 -10.69 -0.50 -11.12
C GLN A 5 -10.67 -0.03 -9.66
N LEU A 6 -10.79 1.28 -9.42
CA LEU A 6 -10.95 1.85 -8.08
C LEU A 6 -12.31 1.43 -7.50
N LEU A 7 -12.31 0.88 -6.28
CA LEU A 7 -13.50 0.33 -5.61
C LEU A 7 -13.91 1.16 -4.39
N ALA A 8 -12.94 1.62 -3.61
CA ALA A 8 -13.16 2.45 -2.43
C ALA A 8 -11.97 3.38 -2.18
N THR A 9 -12.21 4.48 -1.48
CA THR A 9 -11.18 5.45 -1.09
C THR A 9 -11.47 5.97 0.31
N LEU A 10 -10.42 6.17 1.10
CA LEU A 10 -10.49 6.99 2.31
C LEU A 10 -10.50 8.48 1.93
N VAL A 11 -10.79 9.34 2.91
CA VAL A 11 -10.60 10.79 2.77
C VAL A 11 -9.09 11.07 2.64
N GLN A 12 -8.67 11.55 1.47
CA GLN A 12 -7.25 11.63 1.12
C GLN A 12 -6.60 12.98 1.47
N SER A 13 -7.35 13.99 1.93
CA SER A 13 -6.81 15.34 2.13
C SER A 13 -5.62 15.34 3.10
N GLU A 14 -5.79 14.72 4.26
CA GLU A 14 -4.75 14.61 5.28
C GLU A 14 -3.61 13.67 4.86
N ILE A 15 -3.95 12.50 4.33
CA ILE A 15 -2.97 11.49 3.90
C ILE A 15 -2.07 12.04 2.79
N LYS A 16 -2.66 12.77 1.83
CA LYS A 16 -1.91 13.42 0.74
C LYS A 16 -1.03 14.53 1.28
N ALA A 17 -1.55 15.40 2.16
CA ALA A 17 -0.76 16.47 2.76
C ALA A 17 0.45 15.91 3.54
N GLN A 18 0.26 14.81 4.27
CA GLN A 18 1.34 14.13 4.98
C GLN A 18 2.40 13.55 4.03
N ALA A 19 1.97 12.94 2.91
CA ALA A 19 2.89 12.46 1.88
C ALA A 19 3.67 13.58 1.20
N ASP A 20 3.01 14.70 0.89
CA ASP A 20 3.64 15.88 0.28
C ASP A 20 4.65 16.52 1.25
N GLN A 21 4.32 16.60 2.54
CA GLN A 21 5.22 17.07 3.59
C GLN A 21 6.45 16.15 3.73
N ALA A 22 6.26 14.83 3.79
CA ALA A 22 7.34 13.87 3.95
C ALA A 22 8.28 13.85 2.73
N ARG A 23 7.72 13.96 1.52
CA ARG A 23 8.49 14.13 0.28
C ARG A 23 9.35 15.39 0.31
N SER A 24 8.77 16.52 0.71
CA SER A 24 9.51 17.79 0.84
C SER A 24 10.65 17.69 1.87
N ALA A 25 10.43 16.98 2.97
CA ALA A 25 11.46 16.72 3.98
C ALA A 25 12.60 15.83 3.44
N PHE A 26 12.28 14.78 2.70
CA PHE A 26 13.26 13.92 2.02
C PHE A 26 14.12 14.72 1.03
N GLU A 27 13.49 15.48 0.14
CA GLU A 27 14.21 16.30 -0.85
C GLU A 27 15.11 17.35 -0.18
N LYS A 28 14.66 17.94 0.93
CA LYS A 28 15.48 18.87 1.73
C LYS A 28 16.69 18.15 2.31
N ALA A 29 16.49 17.01 2.97
CA ALA A 29 17.58 16.25 3.59
C ALA A 29 18.59 15.76 2.55
N GLN A 30 18.13 15.42 1.34
CA GLN A 30 18.99 15.05 0.23
C GLN A 30 19.90 16.22 -0.19
N ARG A 31 19.32 17.40 -0.44
CA ARG A 31 20.10 18.60 -0.76
C ARG A 31 21.07 19.00 0.35
N ASP A 32 20.66 18.82 1.61
CA ASP A 32 21.52 19.09 2.76
C ASP A 32 22.72 18.13 2.83
N LEU A 33 22.52 16.84 2.62
CA LEU A 33 23.61 15.86 2.54
C LEU A 33 24.56 16.16 1.38
N GLU A 34 24.03 16.49 0.20
CA GLU A 34 24.84 16.86 -0.97
C GLU A 34 25.70 18.10 -0.68
N ARG A 35 25.14 19.10 0.01
CA ARG A 35 25.86 20.31 0.43
C ARG A 35 26.95 20.01 1.45
N VAL A 36 26.64 19.25 2.51
CA VAL A 36 27.61 18.89 3.56
C VAL A 36 28.71 17.99 3.01
N THR A 37 28.39 17.08 2.09
CA THR A 37 29.37 16.21 1.43
C THR A 37 30.38 17.01 0.62
N ARG A 38 29.94 18.05 -0.11
CA ARG A 38 30.86 18.98 -0.80
C ARG A 38 31.75 19.74 0.17
N LEU A 39 31.17 20.34 1.21
CA LEU A 39 31.94 21.07 2.24
C LEU A 39 32.93 20.18 3.00
N TYR A 40 32.62 18.90 3.19
CA TYR A 40 33.54 17.92 3.78
C TYR A 40 34.73 17.65 2.85
N GLY A 41 34.48 17.53 1.53
CA GLY A 41 35.54 17.43 0.52
C GLY A 41 36.47 18.65 0.51
N ASP A 42 35.91 19.84 0.73
CA ASP A 42 36.65 21.10 0.85
C ASP A 42 37.27 21.31 2.26
N SER A 43 37.19 20.31 3.15
CA SER A 43 37.66 20.37 4.55
C SER A 43 37.02 21.47 5.41
N VAL A 44 35.86 21.99 5.00
CA VAL A 44 35.07 23.00 5.71
C VAL A 44 34.10 22.36 6.71
N ALA A 45 33.58 21.17 6.40
CA ALA A 45 32.69 20.42 7.28
C ALA A 45 33.41 19.24 7.95
N THR A 46 32.95 18.83 9.13
CA THR A 46 33.48 17.68 9.87
C THR A 46 32.88 16.36 9.35
N LEU A 47 33.55 15.24 9.65
CA LEU A 47 33.01 13.90 9.36
C LEU A 47 31.66 13.68 10.08
N GLU A 48 31.56 14.17 11.31
CA GLU A 48 30.37 14.07 12.15
C GLU A 48 29.19 14.81 11.52
N GLN A 49 29.40 16.02 10.98
CA GLN A 49 28.37 16.76 10.25
C GLN A 49 27.87 15.99 9.02
N ARG A 50 28.77 15.35 8.27
CA ARG A 50 28.41 14.52 7.11
C ARG A 50 27.59 13.30 7.54
N GLN A 51 28.00 12.62 8.60
CA GLN A 51 27.29 11.46 9.15
C GLN A 51 25.89 11.84 9.63
N ASN A 52 25.76 12.96 10.35
CA ASN A 52 24.46 13.45 10.80
C ASN A 52 23.52 13.79 9.63
N ALA A 53 24.04 14.42 8.58
CA ALA A 53 23.26 14.71 7.38
C ALA A 53 22.81 13.41 6.67
N ALA A 54 23.65 12.37 6.67
CA ALA A 54 23.31 11.08 6.08
C ALA A 54 22.19 10.38 6.89
N THR A 55 22.33 10.32 8.22
CA THR A 55 21.29 9.79 9.11
C THR A 55 19.98 10.56 8.94
N ALA A 56 20.02 11.89 8.82
CA ALA A 56 18.84 12.70 8.59
C ALA A 56 18.15 12.39 7.26
N LEU A 57 18.91 12.14 6.19
CA LEU A 57 18.37 11.69 4.91
C LEU A 57 17.69 10.31 5.04
N ASP A 58 18.31 9.37 5.75
CA ASP A 58 17.75 8.03 5.92
C ASP A 58 16.43 8.06 6.71
N VAL A 59 16.37 8.86 7.77
CA VAL A 59 15.12 9.10 8.54
C VAL A 59 14.05 9.75 7.65
N ALA A 60 14.40 10.76 6.87
CA ALA A 60 13.45 11.43 5.99
C ALA A 60 12.95 10.52 4.87
N ARG A 61 13.82 9.64 4.34
CA ARG A 61 13.46 8.62 3.35
C ARG A 61 12.46 7.63 3.91
N ALA A 62 12.73 7.07 5.09
CA ALA A 62 11.81 6.16 5.76
C ALA A 62 10.45 6.83 6.04
N GLY A 63 10.46 8.10 6.47
CA GLY A 63 9.23 8.88 6.67
C GLY A 63 8.43 9.08 5.37
N MET A 64 9.09 9.36 4.26
CA MET A 64 8.47 9.47 2.94
C MET A 64 7.85 8.14 2.50
N GLU A 65 8.59 7.03 2.61
CA GLU A 65 8.12 5.69 2.22
C GLU A 65 6.87 5.28 3.01
N ILE A 66 6.83 5.56 4.32
CA ILE A 66 5.65 5.30 5.18
C ILE A 66 4.45 6.12 4.70
N ALA A 67 4.63 7.42 4.43
CA ALA A 67 3.54 8.29 4.01
C ALA A 67 3.02 7.91 2.62
N GLU A 68 3.90 7.55 1.68
CA GLU A 68 3.54 7.06 0.35
C GLU A 68 2.82 5.70 0.40
N PHE A 69 3.25 4.81 1.28
CA PHE A 69 2.56 3.55 1.53
C PHE A 69 1.12 3.82 1.99
N ASN A 70 0.93 4.69 2.98
CA ASN A 70 -0.39 5.05 3.47
C ASN A 70 -1.26 5.71 2.39
N LEU A 71 -0.69 6.59 1.57
CA LEU A 71 -1.41 7.20 0.44
C LEU A 71 -1.83 6.16 -0.60
N LYS A 72 -0.95 5.21 -0.95
CA LYS A 72 -1.27 4.13 -1.88
C LYS A 72 -2.39 3.23 -1.32
N HIS A 73 -2.31 2.89 -0.03
CA HIS A 73 -3.26 2.02 0.64
C HIS A 73 -4.56 2.72 1.08
N SER A 74 -4.64 4.05 0.95
CA SER A 74 -5.89 4.80 1.09
C SER A 74 -6.92 4.49 -0.01
N ARG A 75 -6.50 3.81 -1.08
CA ARG A 75 -7.32 3.43 -2.23
C ARG A 75 -7.36 1.91 -2.37
N ILE A 76 -8.56 1.37 -2.51
CA ILE A 76 -8.78 -0.06 -2.74
C ILE A 76 -9.06 -0.26 -4.23
N TYR A 77 -8.21 -1.04 -4.90
CA TYR A 77 -8.37 -1.41 -6.30
C TYR A 77 -8.76 -2.88 -6.45
N ALA A 78 -9.48 -3.21 -7.51
CA ALA A 78 -9.82 -4.59 -7.83
C ALA A 78 -8.55 -5.38 -8.22
N PRO A 79 -8.24 -6.50 -7.55
CA PRO A 79 -7.05 -7.30 -7.84
C PRO A 79 -7.14 -8.05 -9.18
N GLY A 80 -8.35 -8.26 -9.70
CA GLY A 80 -8.62 -8.96 -10.95
C GLY A 80 -10.01 -8.63 -11.50
N ASN A 81 -10.37 -9.30 -12.60
CA ASN A 81 -11.74 -9.25 -13.11
C ASN A 81 -12.66 -10.07 -12.20
N GLY A 82 -13.78 -9.49 -11.78
CA GLY A 82 -14.64 -10.12 -10.80
C GLY A 82 -15.94 -9.39 -10.54
N LYS A 83 -16.64 -9.81 -9.49
CA LYS A 83 -17.83 -9.17 -8.97
C LYS A 83 -17.64 -8.87 -7.48
N ILE A 84 -18.24 -7.77 -7.03
CA ILE A 84 -18.36 -7.50 -5.59
C ILE A 84 -19.55 -8.32 -5.09
N LEU A 85 -19.28 -9.23 -4.16
CA LEU A 85 -20.28 -10.14 -3.60
C LEU A 85 -21.02 -9.49 -2.42
N HIS A 86 -20.29 -8.70 -1.62
CA HIS A 86 -20.84 -8.02 -0.47
C HIS A 86 -20.06 -6.73 -0.19
N ARG A 87 -20.76 -5.70 0.28
CA ARG A 87 -20.17 -4.45 0.77
C ARG A 87 -20.42 -4.39 2.27
N ALA A 88 -19.33 -4.44 3.04
CA ALA A 88 -19.38 -4.54 4.50
C ALA A 88 -19.24 -3.17 5.20
N ALA A 89 -18.85 -2.12 4.48
CA ALA A 89 -18.82 -0.76 4.99
C ALA A 89 -19.54 0.20 4.04
N GLU A 90 -20.15 1.23 4.61
CA GLU A 90 -20.89 2.27 3.90
C GLU A 90 -20.02 3.49 3.61
N ASN A 91 -20.54 4.35 2.73
CA ASN A 91 -19.84 5.59 2.39
C ASN A 91 -19.76 6.50 3.63
N SER A 92 -18.58 7.10 3.84
CA SER A 92 -18.27 7.94 5.02
C SER A 92 -18.28 7.21 6.37
N GLU A 93 -18.29 5.88 6.38
CA GLU A 93 -18.11 5.09 7.59
C GLU A 93 -16.63 5.09 8.01
N LEU A 94 -16.39 5.19 9.33
CA LEU A 94 -15.05 5.07 9.89
C LEU A 94 -14.68 3.58 9.99
N VAL A 95 -13.58 3.20 9.36
CA VAL A 95 -13.09 1.81 9.33
C VAL A 95 -11.72 1.70 9.98
N SER A 96 -11.56 0.73 10.87
CA SER A 96 -10.26 0.41 11.48
C SER A 96 -9.36 -0.35 10.50
N PRO A 97 -8.02 -0.27 10.64
CA PRO A 97 -7.10 -1.09 9.86
C PRO A 97 -7.42 -2.59 9.99
N GLY A 98 -7.45 -3.29 8.86
CA GLY A 98 -7.78 -4.71 8.80
C GLY A 98 -9.28 -5.04 8.81
N ALA A 99 -10.16 -4.06 9.00
CA ALA A 99 -11.60 -4.27 8.87
C ALA A 99 -11.97 -4.60 7.41
N PRO A 100 -12.84 -5.60 7.17
CA PRO A 100 -13.28 -5.94 5.83
C PRO A 100 -14.22 -4.85 5.28
N VAL A 101 -13.93 -4.35 4.07
CA VAL A 101 -14.73 -3.31 3.41
C VAL A 101 -15.55 -3.88 2.24
N LEU A 102 -14.95 -4.77 1.45
CA LEU A 102 -15.55 -5.39 0.27
C LEU A 102 -15.22 -6.88 0.23
N MET A 103 -16.20 -7.70 -0.14
CA MET A 103 -16.00 -9.08 -0.51
C MET A 103 -15.93 -9.19 -2.03
N PHE A 104 -14.78 -9.59 -2.56
CA PHE A 104 -14.52 -9.73 -4.00
C PHE A 104 -14.56 -11.20 -4.41
N GLY A 105 -15.39 -11.52 -5.40
CA GLY A 105 -15.41 -12.81 -6.07
C GLY A 105 -14.72 -12.70 -7.43
N ALA A 106 -13.59 -13.39 -7.61
CA ALA A 106 -12.94 -13.49 -8.90
C ALA A 106 -13.85 -14.22 -9.89
N THR A 107 -13.98 -13.72 -11.12
CA THR A 107 -14.74 -14.39 -12.19
C THR A 107 -13.78 -14.97 -13.23
N GLY A 108 -12.66 -15.52 -12.77
CA GLY A 108 -11.69 -16.22 -13.62
C GLY A 108 -12.30 -17.44 -14.30
N GLN A 109 -11.57 -18.02 -15.26
CA GLN A 109 -12.09 -19.08 -16.14
C GLN A 109 -12.40 -20.41 -15.41
N GLU A 110 -11.89 -20.61 -14.19
CA GLU A 110 -12.06 -21.85 -13.44
C GLU A 110 -13.12 -21.69 -12.34
N TRP A 111 -14.23 -22.41 -12.49
CA TRP A 111 -15.26 -22.50 -11.47
C TRP A 111 -15.00 -23.73 -10.61
N ILE A 112 -14.79 -23.52 -9.31
CA ILE A 112 -14.69 -24.63 -8.35
C ILE A 112 -16.08 -24.85 -7.76
N VAL A 113 -16.72 -25.95 -8.16
CA VAL A 113 -17.96 -26.42 -7.53
C VAL A 113 -17.59 -27.45 -6.48
N ARG A 114 -17.92 -27.17 -5.22
CA ARG A 114 -17.79 -28.14 -4.12
C ARG A 114 -19.14 -28.79 -3.88
N ALA A 115 -19.23 -30.09 -4.07
CA ALA A 115 -20.40 -30.89 -3.73
C ALA A 115 -20.05 -31.80 -2.55
N GLY A 116 -20.92 -31.84 -1.54
CA GLY A 116 -20.83 -32.82 -0.47
C GLY A 116 -21.35 -34.17 -0.98
N LEU A 117 -20.56 -35.23 -0.82
CA LEU A 117 -20.94 -36.58 -1.23
C LEU A 117 -21.04 -37.45 0.03
N ALA A 118 -22.11 -38.24 0.11
CA ALA A 118 -22.20 -39.29 1.10
C ALA A 118 -21.28 -40.45 0.70
N ASP A 119 -20.67 -41.13 1.66
CA ASP A 119 -19.72 -42.23 1.41
C ASP A 119 -20.25 -43.30 0.43
N ARG A 120 -21.57 -43.58 0.51
CA ARG A 120 -22.24 -44.54 -0.38
C ARG A 120 -22.22 -44.14 -1.86
N ASP A 121 -22.18 -42.84 -2.15
CA ASP A 121 -22.22 -42.28 -3.49
C ASP A 121 -20.81 -42.04 -4.05
N LEU A 122 -19.79 -42.00 -3.19
CA LEU A 122 -18.38 -41.87 -3.60
C LEU A 122 -17.96 -43.02 -4.52
N VAL A 123 -18.43 -44.24 -4.24
CA VAL A 123 -18.13 -45.45 -5.03
C VAL A 123 -18.74 -45.40 -6.45
N ARG A 124 -19.70 -44.49 -6.68
CA ARG A 124 -20.40 -44.34 -7.97
C ARG A 124 -19.83 -43.23 -8.85
N ILE A 125 -18.81 -42.51 -8.37
CA ILE A 125 -18.19 -41.41 -9.12
C ILE A 125 -16.86 -41.86 -9.72
N GLN A 126 -16.63 -41.45 -10.96
CA GLN A 126 -15.36 -41.58 -11.65
C GLN A 126 -14.94 -40.21 -12.18
N LEU A 127 -13.64 -39.92 -12.08
CA LEU A 127 -13.05 -38.79 -12.79
C LEU A 127 -13.14 -39.10 -14.29
N GLY A 128 -13.78 -38.19 -15.03
CA GLY A 128 -13.87 -38.27 -16.49
C GLY A 128 -12.53 -38.06 -17.17
#